data_AF-A0A963TUJ1-F1
#
_entry.id   AF-A0A963TUJ1-F1
#
_cell.length_a   1.000
_cell.length_b   1.000
_cell.length_c   1.000
_cell.angle_alpha   90.00
_cell.angle_beta   90.00
_cell.angle_gamma   90.00
#
_symmetry.space_group_name_H-M   'P 1'
#
loop_
_entity.id
_entity.type
_entity.pdbx_description
1 polymer ?
#
loop_
_entity_poly.entity_id
_entity_poly.type
_entity_poly.pdbx_seq_one_letter_code
_entity_poly.pdbx_strand_id
1 'polypeptide(L)'
;GKLLPFNWAKLAWRLLTKKSYASGTRVPFMGVMPAYKNKTMGSVLALLVVGAVRRESLRLGFPVCEMSWVLESNSQTRHSIEQIGGKVYKTYRMYEKAL
;
A
#
# COMPACT_ATOMS: atom_id res chain seq x y z
N GLY A 1 -29.63 7.73 -6.82
CA GLY A 1 -29.61 8.67 -5.67
C GLY A 1 -30.36 9.94 -6.05
N LYS A 2 -31.16 10.51 -5.14
CA LYS A 2 -31.95 11.74 -5.42
C LYS A 2 -31.05 12.98 -5.25
N LEU A 3 -30.77 13.67 -6.36
CA LEU A 3 -29.87 14.83 -6.43
C LEU A 3 -30.52 16.17 -6.06
N LEU A 4 -31.84 16.19 -5.88
CA LEU A 4 -32.63 17.41 -5.60
C LEU A 4 -33.19 17.44 -4.17
N PRO A 5 -33.40 18.62 -3.58
CA PRO A 5 -33.05 19.96 -4.11
C PRO A 5 -31.64 20.47 -3.73
N PHE A 6 -30.97 19.90 -2.71
CA PHE A 6 -29.68 20.43 -2.22
C PHE A 6 -28.48 19.46 -2.35
N ASN A 7 -28.70 18.21 -2.78
CA ASN A 7 -27.64 17.20 -2.85
C ASN A 7 -26.64 17.44 -4.00
N TRP A 8 -27.00 18.19 -5.04
CA TRP A 8 -26.08 18.58 -6.11
C TRP A 8 -24.99 19.54 -5.62
N ALA A 9 -25.30 20.46 -4.70
CA ALA A 9 -24.32 21.37 -4.12
C ALA A 9 -23.31 20.60 -3.25
N LYS A 10 -23.79 19.60 -2.50
CA LYS A 10 -22.94 18.67 -1.75
C LYS A 10 -22.04 17.83 -2.67
N LEU A 11 -22.54 17.43 -3.84
CA LEU A 11 -21.75 16.71 -4.85
C LEU A 11 -20.70 17.62 -5.49
N ALA A 12 -21.08 18.83 -5.90
CA ALA A 12 -20.18 19.84 -6.45
C ALA A 12 -19.07 20.18 -5.45
N TRP A 13 -19.42 20.40 -4.18
CA TRP A 13 -18.44 20.60 -3.10
C TRP A 13 -17.46 19.43 -2.99
N ARG A 14 -17.95 18.18 -3.00
CA ARG A 14 -17.10 16.98 -2.91
C ARG A 14 -16.15 16.84 -4.10
N LEU A 15 -16.61 17.15 -5.32
CA LEU A 15 -15.79 17.09 -6.52
C LEU A 15 -14.75 18.21 -6.56
N LEU A 16 -15.14 19.43 -6.18
CA LEU A 16 -14.26 20.62 -6.20
C LEU A 16 -13.21 20.58 -5.09
N THR A 17 -13.57 20.12 -3.89
CA THR A 17 -12.61 20.04 -2.77
C THR A 17 -11.58 18.93 -2.91
N LYS A 18 -11.73 18.01 -3.90
CA LYS A 18 -10.87 16.84 -4.11
C LYS A 18 -10.51 16.11 -2.82
N LYS A 19 -11.39 16.17 -1.82
CA LYS A 19 -11.11 15.71 -0.47
C LYS A 19 -11.14 14.18 -0.51
N SER A 20 -9.97 13.58 -0.67
CA SER A 20 -9.85 12.13 -0.67
C SER A 20 -10.18 11.63 0.73
N TYR A 21 -11.18 10.74 0.82
CA TYR A 21 -11.52 10.04 2.05
C TYR A 21 -10.57 8.86 2.33
N ALA A 22 -9.58 8.62 1.46
CA ALA A 22 -8.64 7.55 1.66
C ALA A 22 -7.76 7.83 2.88
N SER A 23 -7.68 6.86 3.80
CA SER A 23 -6.86 6.94 5.01
C SER A 23 -5.39 6.63 4.77
N GLY A 24 -5.07 6.05 3.60
CA GLY A 24 -3.73 5.61 3.27
C GLY A 24 -3.61 5.13 1.82
N THR A 25 -2.36 4.89 1.40
CA THR A 25 -2.02 4.22 0.15
C THR A 25 -1.77 2.74 0.40
N ARG A 26 -1.95 1.92 -0.63
CA ARG A 26 -1.64 0.49 -0.58
C ARG A 26 -0.81 0.10 -1.79
N VAL A 27 0.26 -0.66 -1.55
CA VAL A 27 1.09 -1.25 -2.60
C VAL A 27 0.53 -2.63 -2.91
N PRO A 28 -0.19 -2.85 -4.03
CA PRO A 28 -0.83 -4.14 -4.30
C PRO A 28 0.20 -5.24 -4.54
N PHE A 29 1.24 -4.94 -5.31
CA PHE A 29 2.32 -5.87 -5.63
C PHE A 29 3.65 -5.13 -5.72
N MET A 30 4.70 -5.79 -5.27
CA MET A 30 6.08 -5.33 -5.43
C MET A 30 6.97 -6.56 -5.65
N GLY A 31 7.90 -6.46 -6.59
CA GLY A 31 8.83 -7.52 -6.88
C GLY A 31 10.06 -6.99 -7.59
N VAL A 32 11.13 -7.77 -7.52
CA VAL A 32 12.33 -7.57 -8.32
C VAL A 32 12.39 -8.65 -9.38
N MET A 33 13.00 -8.34 -10.53
CA MET A 33 13.18 -9.34 -11.58
C MET A 33 13.96 -10.55 -11.03
N PRO A 34 13.66 -11.78 -11.49
CA PRO A 34 14.32 -12.99 -11.01
C PRO A 34 15.86 -12.93 -11.09
N ALA A 35 16.40 -12.26 -12.11
CA ALA A 35 17.85 -12.06 -12.30
C ALA A 35 18.55 -11.30 -11.16
N TYR A 36 17.79 -10.53 -10.38
CA TYR A 36 18.25 -9.75 -9.24
C TYR A 36 17.75 -10.27 -7.90
N LYS A 37 16.95 -11.34 -7.90
CA LYS A 37 16.50 -12.01 -6.68
C LYS A 37 17.71 -12.61 -5.95
N ASN A 38 17.74 -12.51 -4.62
CA ASN A 38 18.84 -12.97 -3.76
C ASN A 38 20.19 -12.26 -3.97
N LYS A 39 20.23 -11.16 -4.72
CA LYS A 39 21.41 -10.30 -4.83
C LYS A 39 21.21 -9.04 -4.00
N THR A 40 22.29 -8.48 -3.46
CA THR A 40 22.27 -7.20 -2.74
C THR A 40 21.60 -6.10 -3.55
N MET A 41 21.82 -6.09 -4.86
CA MET A 41 21.18 -5.15 -5.77
C MET A 41 19.65 -5.29 -5.81
N GLY A 42 19.10 -6.51 -5.73
CA GLY A 42 17.66 -6.72 -5.63
C GLY A 42 17.09 -6.14 -4.34
N SER A 43 17.77 -6.35 -3.21
CA SER A 43 17.36 -5.74 -1.93
C SER A 43 17.38 -4.21 -2.00
N VAL A 44 18.42 -3.62 -2.58
CA VAL A 44 18.53 -2.16 -2.77
C VAL A 44 17.40 -1.64 -3.66
N LEU A 45 17.10 -2.32 -4.78
CA LEU A 45 16.00 -1.94 -5.67
C LEU A 45 14.65 -1.97 -4.95
N ALA A 46 14.39 -3.00 -4.14
CA ALA A 46 13.17 -3.08 -3.34
C ALA A 46 13.08 -1.90 -2.34
N LEU A 47 14.17 -1.59 -1.63
CA LEU A 47 14.22 -0.45 -0.71
C LEU A 47 13.93 0.88 -1.42
N LEU A 48 14.52 1.09 -2.61
CA LEU A 48 14.32 2.30 -3.41
C LEU A 48 12.86 2.46 -3.87
N VAL A 49 12.23 1.38 -4.31
CA VAL A 49 10.81 1.39 -4.73
C VAL A 49 9.92 1.76 -3.54
N VAL A 50 10.13 1.15 -2.38
CA VAL A 50 9.34 1.49 -1.18
C VAL A 50 9.56 2.93 -0.74
N GLY A 51 10.82 3.41 -0.77
CA GLY A 51 11.15 4.81 -0.47
C GLY A 51 10.45 5.80 -1.42
N ALA A 52 10.40 5.48 -2.72
CA ALA A 52 9.68 6.28 -3.71
C ALA A 52 8.17 6.30 -3.42
N VAL A 53 7.56 5.14 -3.18
CA VAL A 53 6.13 5.05 -2.85
C VAL A 53 5.81 5.83 -1.56
N ARG A 54 6.65 5.70 -0.53
CA ARG A 54 6.49 6.45 0.73
C ARG A 54 6.49 7.95 0.48
N ARG A 55 7.45 8.45 -0.29
CA ARG A 55 7.55 9.88 -0.63
C ARG A 55 6.31 10.37 -1.38
N GLU A 56 5.85 9.61 -2.38
CA GLU A 56 4.65 9.96 -3.13
C GLU A 56 3.38 9.92 -2.26
N SER A 57 3.28 8.95 -1.34
CA SER A 57 2.16 8.84 -0.41
C SER A 57 2.08 10.06 0.52
N LEU A 58 3.24 10.49 1.06
CA LEU A 58 3.33 11.70 1.88
C LEU A 58 2.99 12.97 1.08
N ARG A 59 3.44 13.07 -0.17
CA ARG A 59 3.10 14.18 -1.07
C ARG A 59 1.60 14.30 -1.33
N LEU A 60 0.90 13.16 -1.37
CA LEU A 60 -0.56 13.09 -1.53
C LEU A 60 -1.32 13.31 -0.21
N GLY A 61 -0.62 13.54 0.91
CA GLY A 61 -1.22 13.75 2.22
C GLY A 61 -1.70 12.46 2.90
N PHE A 62 -1.25 11.30 2.45
CA PHE A 62 -1.57 10.01 3.07
C PHE A 62 -0.51 9.62 4.09
N PRO A 63 -0.84 9.59 5.40
CA PRO A 63 0.13 9.30 6.46
C PRO A 63 0.48 7.81 6.56
N VAL A 64 -0.35 6.93 5.98
CA VAL A 64 -0.20 5.47 6.06
C VAL A 64 0.04 4.90 4.66
N CYS A 65 1.02 4.00 4.55
CA CYS A 65 1.29 3.20 3.36
C CYS A 65 1.29 1.71 3.74
N GLU A 66 0.32 0.95 3.25
CA GLU A 66 0.18 -0.49 3.48
C GLU A 66 0.95 -1.29 2.43
N MET A 67 1.77 -2.27 2.88
CA MET A 67 2.62 -3.11 2.01
C MET A 67 1.94 -4.40 1.54
N SER A 68 0.60 -4.43 1.54
CA SER A 68 -0.23 -5.61 1.24
C SER A 68 0.14 -6.84 2.06
N TRP A 69 -0.32 -8.01 1.63
CA TRP A 69 -0.12 -9.28 2.31
C TRP A 69 1.23 -9.86 1.89
N VAL A 70 2.06 -10.14 2.88
CA VAL A 70 3.34 -10.82 2.69
C VAL A 70 3.24 -12.16 3.40
N LEU A 71 3.59 -13.22 2.68
CA LEU A 71 3.65 -14.57 3.24
C LEU A 71 4.66 -14.62 4.39
N GLU A 72 4.30 -15.33 5.46
CA GLU A 72 5.17 -15.48 6.63
C GLU A 72 6.52 -16.12 6.28
N SER A 73 6.52 -17.02 5.30
CA SER A 73 7.71 -17.71 4.77
C SER A 73 8.63 -16.84 3.90
N ASN A 74 8.19 -15.65 3.47
CA ASN A 74 9.01 -14.74 2.68
C ASN A 74 9.80 -13.80 3.60
N SER A 75 10.80 -14.37 4.28
CA SER A 75 11.66 -13.66 5.24
C SER A 75 12.40 -12.48 4.60
N GLN A 76 12.85 -12.60 3.34
CA GLN A 76 13.54 -11.55 2.60
C GLN A 76 12.67 -10.29 2.47
N THR A 77 11.45 -10.43 1.94
CA THR A 77 10.54 -9.28 1.79
C THR A 77 10.13 -8.72 3.14
N ARG A 78 9.87 -9.57 4.14
CA ARG A 78 9.54 -9.13 5.51
C ARG A 78 10.65 -8.29 6.14
N HIS A 79 11.89 -8.79 6.13
CA HIS A 79 13.03 -8.05 6.68
C HIS A 79 13.23 -6.72 5.97
N SER A 80 13.11 -6.69 4.63
CA SER A 80 13.22 -5.42 3.89
C SER A 80 12.14 -4.40 4.29
N ILE A 81 10.91 -4.86 4.56
CA ILE A 81 9.82 -3.97 5.02
C ILE A 81 10.07 -3.49 6.46
N GLU A 82 10.49 -4.38 7.35
CA GLU A 82 10.81 -4.08 8.74
C GLU A 82 11.99 -3.09 8.84
N GLN A 83 13.02 -3.25 8.00
CA GLN A 83 14.16 -2.32 7.92
C GLN A 83 13.78 -0.88 7.53
N ILE A 84 12.68 -0.70 6.80
CA ILE A 84 12.17 0.62 6.42
C ILE A 84 11.27 1.22 7.53
N GLY A 85 11.05 0.48 8.62
CA GLY A 85 10.17 0.86 9.73
C GLY A 85 8.73 0.40 9.55
N GLY A 86 8.47 -0.51 8.62
CA GLY A 86 7.18 -1.18 8.51
C GLY A 86 6.86 -1.99 9.76
N LYS A 87 5.59 -1.97 10.17
CA LYS A 87 5.10 -2.73 11.33
C LYS A 87 4.04 -3.72 10.87
N VAL A 88 4.10 -4.95 11.39
CA VAL A 88 3.04 -5.93 11.18
C VAL A 88 1.79 -5.45 11.91
N TYR A 89 0.74 -5.10 11.15
CA TYR A 89 -0.53 -4.63 11.73
C TYR A 89 -1.54 -5.75 11.93
N LYS A 90 -1.50 -6.80 11.09
CA LYS A 90 -2.45 -7.91 11.13
C LYS A 90 -1.86 -9.17 10.51
N THR A 91 -2.17 -10.31 11.13
CA THR A 91 -1.79 -11.64 10.66
C THR A 91 -3.06 -12.40 10.28
N TYR A 92 -3.10 -12.91 9.06
CA TYR A 92 -4.22 -13.70 8.54
C TYR A 92 -3.79 -15.17 8.41
N ARG A 93 -4.68 -16.09 8.76
CA ARG A 93 -4.49 -17.53 8.53
C ARG A 93 -5.47 -17.95 7.45
N MET A 94 -4.97 -18.54 6.37
CA MET A 94 -5.80 -19.09 5.30
C MET A 94 -6.18 -20.53 5.66
N TYR A 95 -7.47 -20.85 5.56
CA TYR A 95 -8.00 -22.20 5.75
C TYR A 95 -8.71 -22.62 4.48
N GLU A 96 -8.53 -23.87 4.10
CA GLU A 96 -9.21 -24.49 2.97
C GLU A 96 -10.12 -25.60 3.49
N LYS A 97 -11.30 -25.75 2.90
CA LYS A 97 -12.21 -26.87 3.13
C LYS A 97 -12.62 -27.43 1.78
N ALA A 98 -12.41 -28.71 1.55
CA ALA A 98 -12.98 -29.40 0.41
C ALA A 98 -14.51 -29.38 0.54
N LEU A 99 -15.20 -28.86 -0.49
CA LEU A 99 -16.66 -28.78 -0.56
C LEU A 99 -17.26 -30.13 -0.90
#